data_AF-A0A8J2KVU2-F1
#
_entry.id   AF-A0A8J2KVU2-F1
#
_cell.length_a   1.000
_cell.length_b   1.000
_cell.length_c   1.000
_cell.angle_alpha   90.00
_cell.angle_beta   90.00
_cell.angle_gamma   90.00
#
_symmetry.space_group_name_H-M   'P 1'
#
loop_
_entity.id
_entity.type
_entity.pdbx_description
1 polymer ?
#
loop_
_entity_poly.entity_id
_entity_poly.type
_entity_poly.pdbx_seq_one_letter_code
_entity_poly.pdbx_strand_id
1 'polypeptide(L)'
;LNFKNQNPNAPLIFWLQGGPGSSSLTGIFNENGPFVVDKRNNLKFRNTSWTLTHSVLYIDQPAGTGYSFTQDDRGYARSQDDVARDLYSALVQFFHMFPCNIKNDFYLSGSSYAGKYVPALAHKIHHENRNTPAIKINMKGLAIGSGYTDPISLLDYGSYLYNIGLLDYKT
;
A
#
# COMPACT_ATOMS: atom_id res chain seq x y z
N LEU A 1 -5.66 9.46 25.28
CA LEU A 1 -4.81 9.21 24.09
C LEU A 1 -5.60 9.62 22.84
N ASN A 2 -5.38 10.82 22.31
CA ASN A 2 -6.16 11.34 21.16
C ASN A 2 -5.53 10.90 19.84
N PHE A 3 -5.87 9.69 19.41
CA PHE A 3 -5.48 9.11 18.12
C PHE A 3 -6.24 9.67 16.91
N LYS A 4 -7.31 10.41 17.15
CA LYS A 4 -8.44 10.32 16.24
C LYS A 4 -8.53 11.55 15.36
N ASN A 5 -8.25 11.34 14.10
CA ASN A 5 -9.22 11.73 13.11
C ASN A 5 -10.60 11.16 13.53
N GLN A 6 -11.46 12.01 14.09
CA GLN A 6 -12.80 11.63 14.57
C GLN A 6 -13.85 11.75 13.47
N ASN A 7 -13.45 12.16 12.26
CA ASN A 7 -14.37 12.31 11.16
C ASN A 7 -14.72 10.92 10.61
N PRO A 8 -15.96 10.42 10.79
CA PRO A 8 -16.37 9.13 10.24
C PRO A 8 -16.35 9.12 8.70
N ASN A 9 -16.40 10.30 8.07
CA ASN A 9 -16.35 10.48 6.63
C ASN A 9 -14.94 10.77 6.10
N ALA A 10 -13.90 10.63 6.94
CA ALA A 10 -12.53 10.83 6.49
C ALA A 10 -12.20 9.87 5.34
N PRO A 11 -11.46 10.31 4.30
CA PRO A 11 -11.09 9.41 3.23
C PRO A 11 -10.26 8.24 3.75
N LEU A 12 -10.48 7.07 3.15
CA LEU A 12 -9.78 5.83 3.47
C LEU A 12 -8.63 5.63 2.49
N ILE A 13 -7.42 5.60 3.03
CA ILE A 13 -6.20 5.27 2.29
C ILE A 13 -5.84 3.81 2.55
N PHE A 14 -5.62 3.05 1.49
CA PHE A 14 -5.05 1.71 1.56
C PHE A 14 -3.56 1.78 1.24
N TRP A 15 -2.71 1.46 2.21
CA TRP A 15 -1.25 1.57 2.10
C TRP A 15 -0.58 0.22 1.85
N LEU A 16 0.25 0.17 0.81
CA LEU A 16 1.02 -1.00 0.39
C LEU A 16 2.52 -0.72 0.39
N GLN A 17 3.29 -1.45 1.19
CA GLN A 17 4.73 -1.50 1.02
C GLN A 17 5.11 -2.39 -0.19
N GLY A 18 6.26 -2.06 -0.80
CA GLY A 18 6.86 -2.79 -1.91
C GLY A 18 7.67 -4.03 -1.50
N GLY A 19 8.94 -4.06 -1.91
CA GLY A 19 9.83 -5.21 -1.73
C GLY A 19 10.18 -5.88 -3.07
N PRO A 20 9.42 -6.88 -3.55
CA PRO A 20 8.22 -7.51 -2.96
C PRO A 20 8.49 -8.23 -1.64
N GLY A 21 7.49 -8.36 -0.76
CA GLY A 21 7.64 -9.08 0.51
C GLY A 21 7.89 -8.21 1.74
N SER A 22 7.94 -6.88 1.59
CA SER A 22 8.17 -5.98 2.72
C SER A 22 6.88 -5.72 3.48
N SER A 23 6.94 -5.77 4.81
CA SER A 23 5.77 -5.48 5.66
C SER A 23 5.36 -4.00 5.58
N SER A 24 4.05 -3.78 5.51
CA SER A 24 3.43 -2.45 5.58
C SER A 24 3.42 -1.87 7.00
N LEU A 25 3.86 -2.63 8.01
CA LEU A 25 4.23 -2.07 9.31
C LEU A 25 5.38 -1.06 9.19
N THR A 26 6.20 -1.15 8.14
CA THR A 26 7.15 -0.10 7.77
C THR A 26 6.43 1.25 7.61
N GLY A 27 5.27 1.26 6.95
CA GLY A 27 4.41 2.44 6.83
C GLY A 27 4.01 3.00 8.19
N ILE A 28 3.60 2.11 9.12
CA ILE A 28 3.13 2.47 10.46
C ILE A 28 4.23 3.15 11.30
N PHE A 29 5.43 2.57 11.31
CA PHE A 29 6.49 2.96 12.27
C PHE A 29 7.56 3.87 11.68
N ASN A 30 7.80 3.81 10.37
CA ASN A 30 8.95 4.46 9.74
C ASN A 30 8.56 5.55 8.74
N GLU A 31 7.35 5.53 8.18
CA GLU A 31 6.94 6.44 7.11
C GLU A 31 5.80 7.37 7.53
N ASN A 32 4.56 7.03 7.15
CA ASN A 32 3.39 7.92 7.22
C ASN A 32 2.38 7.56 8.33
N GLY A 33 2.68 6.54 9.12
CA GLY A 33 1.85 6.14 10.25
C GLY A 33 2.02 6.98 11.51
N PRO A 34 1.18 6.70 12.52
CA PRO A 34 1.08 7.52 13.72
C PRO A 34 2.29 7.42 14.64
N PHE A 35 3.21 6.50 14.38
CA PHE A 35 4.26 6.15 15.32
C PHE A 35 5.67 6.34 14.78
N VAL A 36 6.58 6.55 15.72
CA VAL A 36 8.04 6.45 15.58
C VAL A 36 8.54 5.59 16.74
N VAL A 37 9.44 4.66 16.46
CA VAL A 37 10.18 3.93 17.50
C VAL A 37 11.49 4.65 17.75
N ASP A 38 11.74 5.11 18.98
CA ASP A 38 13.01 5.78 19.31
C ASP A 38 14.17 4.80 19.55
N LYS A 39 15.39 5.32 19.69
CA LYS A 39 16.61 4.50 19.89
C LYS A 39 16.59 3.63 21.16
N ARG A 40 15.64 3.87 22.07
CA ARG A 40 15.44 3.09 23.30
C ARG A 40 14.21 2.17 23.20
N ASN A 41 13.71 1.94 21.99
CA ASN A 41 12.51 1.15 21.69
C ASN A 41 11.22 1.70 22.30
N ASN A 42 11.15 3.01 22.62
CA ASN A 42 9.90 3.61 23.05
C ASN A 42 9.06 4.04 21.85
N LEU A 43 7.75 3.78 21.93
CA LEU A 43 6.78 4.24 20.95
C LEU A 43 6.46 5.72 21.18
N LYS A 44 6.65 6.55 20.16
CA LYS A 44 6.32 7.99 20.16
C LYS A 44 5.35 8.31 19.04
N PHE A 45 4.59 9.38 19.23
CA PHE A 45 3.68 9.88 18.20
C PHE A 45 4.42 10.68 17.13
N ARG A 46 3.99 10.49 15.88
CA ARG A 46 4.41 11.27 14.72
C ARG A 46 3.43 12.42 14.50
N ASN A 47 3.93 13.66 14.51
CA ASN A 47 3.14 14.87 14.27
C ASN A 47 2.85 15.13 12.77
N THR A 48 3.42 14.33 11.87
CA THR A 48 3.22 14.39 10.41
C THR A 48 2.50 13.15 9.86
N SER A 49 1.83 12.38 10.72
CA SER A 49 1.11 11.17 10.31
C SER A 49 -0.07 11.47 9.37
N TRP A 50 -0.26 10.61 8.37
CA TRP A 50 -1.44 10.67 7.49
C TRP A 50 -2.73 10.35 8.25
N THR A 51 -2.64 9.62 9.36
CA THR A 51 -3.79 9.30 10.22
C THR A 51 -4.37 10.51 10.94
N LEU A 52 -3.72 11.69 10.86
CA LEU A 52 -4.26 12.94 11.42
C LEU A 52 -5.49 13.43 10.63
N THR A 53 -5.55 13.15 9.33
CA THR A 53 -6.60 13.65 8.42
C THR A 53 -7.32 12.55 7.66
N HIS A 54 -6.75 11.35 7.59
CA HIS A 54 -7.30 10.20 6.87
C HIS A 54 -7.49 8.99 7.79
N SER A 55 -8.34 8.05 7.38
CA SER A 55 -8.26 6.68 7.87
C SER A 55 -7.25 5.95 7.00
N VAL A 56 -6.30 5.22 7.60
CA VAL A 56 -5.27 4.52 6.82
C VAL A 56 -5.26 3.04 7.20
N LEU A 57 -5.43 2.18 6.20
CA LEU A 57 -5.37 0.73 6.31
C LEU A 57 -4.03 0.24 5.77
N TYR A 58 -3.19 -0.29 6.65
CA TYR A 58 -1.91 -0.90 6.31
C TYR A 58 -2.12 -2.41 6.22
N ILE A 59 -1.71 -3.03 5.12
CA ILE A 59 -1.86 -4.46 4.92
C ILE A 59 -0.53 -5.12 4.56
N ASP A 60 -0.20 -6.20 5.25
CA ASP A 60 0.88 -7.08 4.84
C ASP A 60 0.42 -7.98 3.69
N GLN A 61 1.16 -7.95 2.59
CA GLN A 61 0.82 -8.67 1.36
C GLN A 61 2.06 -8.88 0.48
N PRO A 62 2.07 -9.89 -0.41
CA PRO A 62 1.14 -11.03 -0.46
C PRO A 62 1.28 -11.93 0.78
N ALA A 63 0.57 -13.06 0.83
CA ALA A 63 0.82 -14.08 1.86
C ALA A 63 2.32 -14.45 1.87
N GLY A 64 2.90 -14.58 3.06
CA GLY A 64 4.34 -14.68 3.30
C GLY A 64 5.01 -13.37 3.72
N THR A 65 4.37 -12.21 3.51
CA THR A 65 4.85 -10.92 3.98
C THR A 65 4.46 -10.68 5.44
N GLY A 66 5.43 -10.33 6.29
CA GLY A 66 5.17 -9.89 7.67
C GLY A 66 4.30 -10.88 8.45
N TYR A 67 3.11 -10.45 8.87
CA TYR A 67 2.16 -11.30 9.59
C TYR A 67 1.09 -11.97 8.72
N SER A 68 1.11 -11.77 7.40
CA SER A 68 0.23 -12.48 6.48
C SER A 68 0.84 -13.82 6.11
N PHE A 69 0.14 -14.92 6.37
CA PHE A 69 0.64 -16.29 6.14
C PHE A 69 -0.42 -17.19 5.49
N THR A 70 0.05 -18.28 4.90
CA THR A 70 -0.76 -19.39 4.37
C THR A 70 -0.12 -20.70 4.81
N GLN A 71 -0.92 -21.75 4.99
CA GLN A 71 -0.44 -23.12 5.24
C GLN A 71 -0.38 -23.95 3.95
N ASP A 72 -0.85 -23.38 2.84
CA ASP A 72 -0.92 -24.01 1.54
C ASP A 72 -0.08 -23.21 0.54
N ASP A 73 0.83 -23.89 -0.16
CA ASP A 73 1.72 -23.30 -1.18
C ASP A 73 0.96 -22.62 -2.33
N ARG A 74 -0.30 -23.01 -2.55
CA ARG A 74 -1.19 -22.38 -3.54
C ARG A 74 -1.66 -20.99 -3.11
N GLY A 75 -1.53 -20.66 -1.82
CA GLY A 75 -1.86 -19.33 -1.28
C GLY A 75 -0.79 -18.28 -1.54
N TYR A 76 0.40 -18.66 -2.01
CA TYR A 76 1.42 -17.70 -2.42
C TYR A 76 1.12 -17.17 -3.81
N ALA A 77 1.00 -15.84 -3.93
CA ALA A 77 0.78 -15.17 -5.20
C ALA A 77 1.97 -15.37 -6.15
N ARG A 78 1.72 -15.75 -7.40
CA ARG A 78 2.75 -16.01 -8.42
C ARG A 78 2.71 -14.99 -9.56
N SER A 79 1.73 -14.09 -9.54
CA SER A 79 1.50 -13.07 -10.56
C SER A 79 0.89 -11.82 -9.93
N GLN A 80 0.89 -10.70 -10.66
CA GLN A 80 0.17 -9.50 -10.22
C GLN A 80 -1.35 -9.69 -10.23
N ASP A 81 -1.86 -10.61 -11.05
CA ASP A 81 -3.28 -10.98 -11.05
C ASP A 81 -3.67 -11.71 -9.76
N ASP A 82 -2.80 -12.60 -9.26
CA ASP A 82 -3.00 -13.24 -7.94
C ASP A 82 -3.00 -12.19 -6.82
N VAL A 83 -2.01 -11.29 -6.82
CA VAL A 83 -1.92 -10.21 -5.83
C VAL A 83 -3.18 -9.34 -5.86
N ALA A 84 -3.63 -8.92 -7.04
CA ALA A 84 -4.82 -8.09 -7.20
C ALA A 84 -6.10 -8.82 -6.76
N ARG A 85 -6.23 -10.11 -7.08
CA ARG A 85 -7.35 -10.97 -6.62
C ARG A 85 -7.39 -11.04 -5.09
N ASP A 86 -6.25 -11.35 -4.46
CA ASP A 86 -6.19 -11.59 -3.03
C ASP A 86 -6.40 -10.29 -2.23
N LEU A 87 -5.79 -9.19 -2.69
CA LEU A 87 -6.02 -7.85 -2.11
C LEU A 87 -7.45 -7.36 -2.30
N TYR A 88 -8.07 -7.61 -3.47
CA TYR A 88 -9.47 -7.27 -3.68
C TYR A 88 -10.37 -8.06 -2.73
N SER A 89 -10.12 -9.36 -2.55
CA SER A 89 -10.83 -10.19 -1.59
C SER A 89 -10.68 -9.66 -0.16
N ALA A 90 -9.47 -9.30 0.25
CA ALA A 90 -9.23 -8.70 1.56
C ALA A 90 -9.99 -7.37 1.75
N LEU A 91 -10.03 -6.51 0.72
CA LEU A 91 -10.78 -5.25 0.75
C LEU A 91 -12.30 -5.47 0.83
N VAL A 92 -12.85 -6.40 0.07
CA VAL A 92 -14.28 -6.75 0.13
C VAL A 92 -14.63 -7.23 1.54
N GLN A 93 -13.83 -8.12 2.12
CA GLN A 93 -14.02 -8.59 3.50
C GLN A 93 -13.89 -7.45 4.52
N PHE A 94 -12.93 -6.55 4.34
CA PHE A 94 -12.81 -5.35 5.16
C PHE A 94 -14.09 -4.51 5.11
N PHE A 95 -14.65 -4.25 3.93
CA PHE A 95 -15.89 -3.47 3.80
C PHE A 95 -17.13 -4.21 4.33
N HIS A 96 -17.15 -5.54 4.34
CA HIS A 96 -18.18 -6.30 5.05
C HIS A 96 -18.10 -6.10 6.57
N MET A 97 -16.89 -6.07 7.13
CA MET A 97 -16.67 -5.85 8.57
C MET A 97 -16.88 -4.37 8.97
N PHE A 98 -16.56 -3.44 8.07
CA PHE A 98 -16.63 -2.00 8.30
C PHE A 98 -17.51 -1.31 7.25
N PRO A 99 -18.83 -1.60 7.22
CA PRO A 99 -19.73 -1.11 6.17
C PRO A 99 -19.87 0.42 6.17
N CYS A 100 -19.59 1.09 7.29
CA CYS A 100 -19.58 2.54 7.39
C CYS A 100 -18.54 3.19 6.47
N ASN A 101 -17.44 2.50 6.15
CA ASN A 101 -16.37 3.03 5.32
C ASN A 101 -16.64 2.92 3.80
N ILE A 102 -17.67 2.18 3.37
CA ILE A 102 -17.98 1.96 1.94
C ILE A 102 -18.23 3.29 1.21
N LYS A 103 -18.86 4.25 1.88
CA LYS A 103 -19.20 5.56 1.31
C LYS A 103 -18.01 6.53 1.28
N ASN A 104 -16.98 6.28 2.06
CA ASN A 104 -15.84 7.18 2.15
C ASN A 104 -15.10 7.21 0.82
N ASP A 105 -14.46 8.34 0.52
CA ASP A 105 -13.55 8.39 -0.62
C ASP A 105 -12.39 7.43 -0.38
N PHE A 106 -12.15 6.54 -1.33
CA PHE A 106 -11.16 5.48 -1.20
C PHE A 106 -9.97 5.74 -2.14
N TYR A 107 -8.76 5.69 -1.59
CA TYR A 107 -7.52 5.92 -2.30
C TYR A 107 -6.57 4.74 -2.12
N LEU A 108 -5.99 4.28 -3.22
CA LEU A 108 -4.91 3.29 -3.18
C LEU A 108 -3.57 4.01 -3.10
N SER A 109 -2.69 3.56 -2.21
CA SER A 109 -1.38 4.17 -2.04
C SER A 109 -0.30 3.13 -1.76
N GLY A 110 0.94 3.46 -2.11
CA GLY A 110 2.07 2.59 -1.77
C GLY A 110 3.41 3.11 -2.26
N SER A 111 4.46 2.36 -1.89
CA SER A 111 5.85 2.71 -2.20
C SER A 111 6.62 1.57 -2.87
N SER A 112 7.65 1.90 -3.65
CA SER A 112 8.58 0.92 -4.25
C SER A 112 7.87 -0.07 -5.19
N TYR A 113 7.98 -1.39 -4.96
CA TYR A 113 7.29 -2.40 -5.78
C TYR A 113 5.76 -2.30 -5.74
N ALA A 114 5.19 -1.49 -4.84
CA ALA A 114 3.77 -1.10 -4.92
C ALA A 114 3.42 -0.33 -6.20
N GLY A 115 4.42 0.15 -6.95
CA GLY A 115 4.25 0.59 -8.34
C GLY A 115 3.66 -0.47 -9.28
N LYS A 116 3.71 -1.75 -8.91
CA LYS A 116 3.00 -2.85 -9.57
C LYS A 116 1.67 -3.19 -8.88
N TYR A 117 1.67 -3.27 -7.54
CA TYR A 117 0.50 -3.67 -6.76
C TYR A 117 -0.67 -2.68 -6.87
N VAL A 118 -0.38 -1.38 -6.74
CA VAL A 118 -1.41 -0.33 -6.72
C VAL A 118 -2.17 -0.28 -8.05
N PRO A 119 -1.53 -0.22 -9.22
CA PRO A 119 -2.24 -0.27 -10.50
C PRO A 119 -2.98 -1.59 -10.73
N ALA A 120 -2.39 -2.73 -10.35
CA ALA A 120 -3.03 -4.04 -10.53
C ALA A 120 -4.34 -4.14 -9.73
N LEU A 121 -4.32 -3.72 -8.46
CA LEU A 121 -5.51 -3.67 -7.62
C LEU A 121 -6.51 -2.61 -8.11
N ALA A 122 -6.05 -1.44 -8.53
CA ALA A 122 -6.92 -0.40 -9.09
C ALA A 122 -7.69 -0.91 -10.31
N HIS A 123 -7.00 -1.62 -11.21
CA HIS A 123 -7.59 -2.24 -12.38
C HIS A 123 -8.64 -3.30 -11.99
N LYS A 124 -8.32 -4.16 -11.01
CA LYS A 124 -9.27 -5.15 -10.48
C LYS A 124 -10.53 -4.49 -9.91
N ILE A 125 -10.38 -3.48 -9.04
CA ILE A 125 -11.52 -2.74 -8.48
C ILE A 125 -12.37 -2.10 -9.59
N HIS A 126 -11.74 -1.46 -10.57
CA HIS A 126 -12.42 -0.83 -11.69
C HIS A 126 -13.25 -1.83 -12.51
N HIS A 127 -12.69 -3.01 -12.78
CA HIS A 127 -13.38 -4.08 -13.48
C HIS A 127 -14.57 -4.61 -12.68
N GLU A 128 -14.36 -4.96 -11.41
CA GLU A 128 -15.43 -5.51 -10.56
C GLU A 128 -16.56 -4.48 -10.32
N ASN A 129 -16.22 -3.19 -10.17
CA ASN A 129 -17.21 -2.11 -10.03
C ASN A 129 -18.15 -1.95 -11.24
N ARG A 130 -17.78 -2.45 -12.42
CA ARG A 130 -18.62 -2.44 -13.64
C ARG A 130 -19.53 -3.66 -13.76
N ASN A 131 -19.27 -4.73 -13.01
CA ASN A 131 -19.97 -6.01 -13.11
C ASN A 131 -21.05 -6.19 -12.02
N THR A 132 -21.67 -5.10 -11.56
CA THR A 132 -22.71 -5.10 -10.50
C THR A 132 -22.28 -5.86 -9.24
N PRO A 133 -21.22 -5.40 -8.54
CA PRO A 133 -20.71 -6.10 -7.37
C PRO A 133 -21.64 -5.93 -6.18
N ALA A 134 -21.60 -6.87 -5.23
CA ALA A 134 -22.29 -6.73 -3.94
C ALA A 134 -21.78 -5.52 -3.14
N ILE A 135 -20.47 -5.22 -3.24
CA ILE A 135 -19.85 -4.02 -2.68
C ILE A 135 -19.19 -3.23 -3.81
N LYS A 136 -19.69 -2.02 -4.06
CA LYS A 136 -19.07 -1.07 -4.99
C LYS A 136 -18.10 -0.16 -4.23
N ILE A 137 -16.80 -0.28 -4.50
CA ILE A 137 -15.77 0.49 -3.82
C ILE A 137 -15.70 1.89 -4.43
N ASN A 138 -15.84 2.95 -3.61
CA ASN A 138 -15.80 4.36 -4.03
C ASN A 138 -14.35 4.86 -4.29
N MET A 139 -13.65 4.21 -5.21
CA MET A 139 -12.26 4.55 -5.56
C MET A 139 -12.19 5.90 -6.28
N LYS A 140 -11.41 6.84 -5.72
CA LYS A 140 -11.23 8.20 -6.26
C LYS A 140 -9.88 8.44 -6.92
N GLY A 141 -8.86 7.69 -6.53
CA GLY A 141 -7.54 7.87 -7.10
C GLY A 141 -6.48 6.95 -6.51
N LEU A 142 -5.26 7.14 -6.99
CA LEU A 142 -4.08 6.41 -6.53
C LEU A 142 -2.89 7.37 -6.34
N ALA A 143 -1.98 7.00 -5.44
CA ALA A 143 -0.71 7.70 -5.22
C ALA A 143 0.42 6.66 -5.06
N ILE A 144 1.54 6.85 -5.76
CA ILE A 144 2.64 5.89 -5.74
C ILE A 144 3.95 6.65 -5.48
N GLY A 145 4.59 6.37 -4.36
CA GLY A 145 5.89 6.94 -4.00
C GLY A 145 7.05 6.07 -4.51
N SER A 146 8.00 6.67 -5.23
CA SER A 146 9.21 5.97 -5.72
C SER A 146 8.90 4.61 -6.38
N GLY A 147 7.85 4.58 -7.19
CA GLY A 147 7.26 3.34 -7.69
C GLY A 147 8.09 2.65 -8.77
N TYR A 148 8.22 1.33 -8.67
CA TYR A 148 8.75 0.50 -9.74
C TYR A 148 7.64 0.18 -10.76
N THR A 149 7.41 1.11 -11.69
CA THR A 149 6.28 1.07 -12.65
C THR A 149 6.67 0.59 -14.04
N ASP A 150 7.79 1.08 -14.57
CA ASP A 150 8.33 0.71 -15.88
C ASP A 150 9.79 0.21 -15.76
N PRO A 151 10.00 -1.12 -15.71
CA PRO A 151 11.33 -1.71 -15.59
C PRO A 151 12.33 -1.24 -16.64
N ILE A 152 11.90 -1.06 -17.90
CA ILE A 152 12.82 -0.78 -19.00
C ILE A 152 13.40 0.62 -18.83
N SER A 153 12.53 1.61 -18.56
CA SER A 153 12.98 2.99 -18.37
C SER A 153 13.64 3.21 -17.00
N LEU A 154 13.19 2.51 -15.95
CA LEU A 154 13.69 2.73 -14.59
C LEU A 154 15.01 2.03 -14.28
N LEU A 155 15.35 0.95 -14.98
CA LEU A 155 16.62 0.23 -14.76
C LEU A 155 17.81 0.84 -15.51
N ASP A 156 17.59 1.84 -16.37
CA ASP A 156 18.67 2.63 -16.96
C ASP A 156 19.23 3.66 -15.95
N TYR A 157 19.92 3.13 -14.93
CA TYR A 157 20.53 3.95 -13.88
C TYR A 157 21.87 4.55 -14.27
N GLY A 158 22.50 4.11 -15.37
CA GLY A 158 23.87 4.50 -15.70
C GLY A 158 24.01 6.01 -15.82
N SER A 159 23.15 6.63 -16.62
CA SER A 159 23.12 8.09 -16.79
C SER A 159 22.82 8.82 -15.48
N TYR A 160 21.85 8.34 -14.70
CA TYR A 160 21.48 8.96 -13.44
C TYR A 160 22.65 8.94 -12.43
N LEU A 161 23.24 7.76 -12.22
CA LEU A 161 24.34 7.54 -11.28
C LEU A 161 25.60 8.33 -11.68
N TYR A 162 25.90 8.42 -12.97
CA TYR A 162 26.98 9.26 -13.48
C TYR A 162 26.74 10.74 -13.14
N ASN A 163 25.54 11.26 -13.39
CA ASN A 163 25.21 12.67 -13.15
C ASN A 163 25.20 13.06 -11.66
N ILE A 164 25.03 12.10 -10.75
CA ILE A 164 25.13 12.34 -9.30
C ILE A 164 26.50 11.97 -8.72
N GLY A 165 27.48 11.65 -9.57
CA GLY A 165 28.86 11.36 -9.17
C GLY A 165 29.05 10.02 -8.45
N LEU A 166 28.12 9.07 -8.61
CA LEU A 166 28.24 7.71 -8.08
C LEU A 166 28.91 6.74 -9.07
N LEU A 167 28.98 7.09 -10.35
CA LEU A 167 29.74 6.37 -11.38
C LEU A 167 30.62 7.35 -12.16
N ASP A 168 31.73 6.83 -12.69
CA ASP A 168 32.57 7.52 -13.67
C ASP A 168 32.75 6.64 -14.92
N TYR A 169 33.57 7.08 -15.87
CA TYR A 169 33.85 6.30 -17.08
C TYR A 169 34.92 5.21 -16.90
N LYS A 170 35.49 5.07 -15.70
CA LYS A 170 36.66 4.22 -15.42
C LYS A 170 36.34 3.00 -14.54
N THR A 171 35.20 3.01 -13.87
CA THR A 171 34.61 1.89 -13.13
C THR A 171 33.36 1.35 -13.81
#